data_AF-A0AAW6NJI4-F1
#
_entry.id   AF-A0AAW6NJI4-F1
#
_cell.length_a   1.000
_cell.length_b   1.000
_cell.length_c   1.000
_cell.angle_alpha   90.00
_cell.angle_beta   90.00
_cell.angle_gamma   90.00
#
_symmetry.space_group_name_H-M   'P 1'
#
loop_
_entity.id
_entity.type
_entity.pdbx_description
1 polymer ?
#
loop_
_entity_poly.entity_id
_entity_poly.type
_entity_poly.pdbx_seq_one_letter_code
_entity_poly.pdbx_strand_id
1 'polypeptide(L)'
;MNISRISRLALALAFGVTLSACSSTPPDQQPSEQVAPGTASRPILSAAEAKNFTRAHYFSAMDPNAAPWTPSSINLPKQPDFVVGPAGAQGVTHTSIQAAVDAAITKHSASRQYIAILPGEYEGTVYVPAAPGSITLYGLGEKAVDVKIGLAIDSEVDSTTWRHLVNPAGKYMPGKPAWYMFDNCQRKRAATIGVMCSAVFWSQNNGLQLQNLTIQNTLGDSVDAGNHQAVALRSDGDKVQINNVNILGRQNTFFVTNSGVQNTLQNNRLTRTLVTNSYIEGDVDMVSGRGAVVFDNTDFRVVNSRTQQEGYVFAPATQSNLFYGFLAVNSRFTAAGDGVAQLGRSLD
;
A
#
# COMPACT_ATOMS: atom_id res chain seq x y z
N MET A 1 55.10 20.14 74.37
CA MET A 1 55.78 18.84 74.65
C MET A 1 54.77 17.72 74.49
N ASN A 2 54.78 17.03 73.35
CA ASN A 2 54.83 15.57 73.25
C ASN A 2 54.71 15.19 71.77
N ILE A 3 55.73 14.49 71.30
CA ILE A 3 55.91 14.00 69.94
C ILE A 3 55.87 12.47 70.04
N SER A 4 54.99 11.81 69.27
CA SER A 4 55.18 10.44 68.74
C SER A 4 53.93 10.05 67.93
N ARG A 5 53.97 10.04 66.59
CA ARG A 5 54.45 8.99 65.65
C ARG A 5 53.31 8.10 65.11
N ILE A 6 52.93 8.39 63.86
CA ILE A 6 52.72 7.51 62.69
C ILE A 6 51.97 6.17 62.90
N SER A 7 50.84 6.02 62.20
CA SER A 7 50.60 4.86 61.32
C SER A 7 49.63 5.23 60.20
N ARG A 8 50.08 5.05 58.95
CA ARG A 8 49.26 5.10 57.74
C ARG A 8 48.50 3.79 57.63
N LEU A 9 47.17 3.83 57.54
CA LEU A 9 46.44 2.78 56.83
C LEU A 9 45.24 3.41 56.13
N ALA A 10 45.28 3.34 54.81
CA ALA A 10 44.23 3.77 53.91
C ALA A 10 43.06 2.77 53.96
N LEU A 11 41.84 3.26 53.97
CA LEU A 11 40.69 2.49 53.48
C LEU A 11 39.70 3.45 52.80
N ALA A 12 39.87 3.60 51.49
CA ALA A 12 38.87 4.19 50.63
C ALA A 12 37.80 3.13 50.33
N LEU A 13 36.63 3.28 50.93
CA LEU A 13 35.44 2.51 50.56
C LEU A 13 34.86 3.13 49.28
N ALA A 14 35.24 2.60 48.13
CA ALA A 14 34.52 2.81 46.88
C ALA A 14 33.38 1.79 46.82
N PHE A 15 32.14 2.25 47.00
CA PHE A 15 30.95 1.47 46.69
C PHE A 15 30.87 1.29 45.18
N GLY A 16 31.28 0.11 44.70
CA GLY A 16 31.02 -0.33 43.34
C GLY A 16 29.54 -0.73 43.22
N VAL A 17 28.71 0.15 42.66
CA VAL A 17 27.39 -0.24 42.17
C VAL A 17 27.62 -1.02 40.88
N THR A 18 27.63 -2.34 40.95
CA THR A 18 27.52 -3.19 39.77
C THR A 18 26.10 -3.06 39.24
N LEU A 19 25.92 -2.19 38.24
CA LEU A 19 24.75 -2.23 37.36
C LEU A 19 24.79 -3.56 36.62
N SER A 20 24.07 -4.55 37.14
CA SER A 20 23.67 -5.74 36.39
C SER A 20 22.73 -5.28 35.28
N ALA A 21 23.28 -4.85 34.15
CA ALA A 21 22.54 -4.72 32.91
C ALA A 21 22.13 -6.14 32.52
N CYS A 22 20.92 -6.55 32.88
CA CYS A 22 20.29 -7.72 32.29
C CYS A 22 20.25 -7.48 30.78
N SER A 23 21.15 -8.12 30.05
CA SER A 23 21.11 -8.19 28.60
C SER A 23 19.90 -9.04 28.22
N SER A 24 18.70 -8.45 28.24
CA SER A 24 17.53 -9.12 27.70
C SER A 24 17.67 -9.14 26.18
N THR A 25 17.60 -10.33 25.59
CA THR A 25 17.47 -10.51 24.15
C THR A 25 16.32 -9.63 23.65
N PRO A 26 16.55 -8.74 22.67
CA PRO A 26 15.50 -7.92 22.07
C PRO A 26 14.27 -8.77 21.70
N PRO A 27 13.04 -8.27 21.88
CA PRO A 27 11.82 -9.06 21.63
C PRO A 27 11.75 -9.68 20.22
N ASP A 28 12.32 -9.03 19.21
CA ASP A 28 12.42 -9.50 17.82
C ASP A 28 13.43 -10.64 17.62
N GLN A 29 14.28 -10.90 18.61
CA GLN A 29 15.27 -11.98 18.62
C GLN A 29 14.86 -13.16 19.51
N GLN A 30 13.72 -13.06 20.20
CA GLN A 30 13.16 -14.16 20.97
C GLN A 30 12.36 -15.10 20.06
N PRO A 31 12.37 -16.42 20.33
CA PRO A 31 11.51 -17.34 19.59
C PRO A 31 10.04 -16.97 19.79
N SER A 32 9.22 -17.13 18.75
CA SER A 32 7.79 -16.91 18.85
C SER A 32 7.16 -17.82 19.91
N GLU A 33 6.31 -17.26 20.76
CA GLU A 33 5.49 -18.02 21.73
C GLU A 33 4.24 -18.64 21.09
N GLN A 34 3.99 -18.41 19.80
CA GLN A 34 2.85 -18.99 19.08
C GLN A 34 3.09 -20.47 18.77
N VAL A 35 2.15 -21.32 19.19
CA VAL A 35 2.25 -22.79 19.04
C VAL A 35 1.04 -23.32 18.26
N ALA A 36 1.30 -24.16 17.26
CA ALA A 36 0.26 -24.82 16.47
C ALA A 36 -0.51 -25.87 17.32
N PRO A 37 -1.83 -26.05 17.12
CA PRO A 37 -2.68 -25.44 16.09
C PRO A 37 -3.27 -24.07 16.47
N GLY A 38 -2.86 -23.49 17.61
CA GLY A 38 -3.47 -22.30 18.18
C GLY A 38 -4.84 -22.60 18.82
N THR A 39 -5.79 -21.67 18.67
CA THR A 39 -7.17 -21.78 19.19
C THR A 39 -8.20 -21.52 18.09
N ALA A 40 -9.49 -21.77 18.36
CA ALA A 40 -10.56 -21.46 17.42
C ALA A 40 -10.61 -19.97 17.03
N SER A 41 -10.29 -19.06 17.96
CA SER A 41 -10.26 -17.61 17.71
C SER A 41 -8.93 -17.11 17.15
N ARG A 42 -7.86 -17.92 17.24
CA ARG A 42 -6.52 -17.56 16.74
C ARG A 42 -5.76 -18.83 16.31
N PRO A 43 -6.07 -19.38 15.12
CA PRO A 43 -5.37 -20.55 14.61
C PRO A 43 -3.92 -20.21 14.25
N ILE A 44 -3.02 -21.15 14.49
CA ILE A 44 -1.58 -21.03 14.22
C ILE A 44 -1.15 -22.22 13.36
N LEU A 45 -0.55 -21.94 12.20
CA LEU A 45 -0.03 -22.97 11.30
C LEU A 45 1.13 -23.72 11.95
N SER A 46 1.21 -25.03 11.70
CA SER A 46 2.41 -25.81 11.95
C SER A 46 3.53 -25.43 10.96
N ALA A 47 4.77 -25.77 11.32
CA ALA A 47 5.91 -25.57 10.42
C ALA A 47 5.79 -26.34 9.09
N ALA A 48 5.03 -27.44 9.05
CA ALA A 48 4.78 -28.20 7.83
C ALA A 48 3.76 -27.49 6.93
N GLU A 49 2.64 -27.01 7.48
CA GLU A 49 1.61 -26.25 6.74
C GLU A 49 2.17 -24.92 6.21
N ALA A 50 2.98 -24.22 7.01
CA ALA A 50 3.59 -22.95 6.64
C ALA A 50 4.46 -23.03 5.37
N LYS A 51 4.97 -24.23 5.00
CA LYS A 51 5.73 -24.43 3.75
C LYS A 51 4.89 -24.17 2.48
N ASN A 52 3.57 -24.26 2.59
CA ASN A 52 2.65 -23.94 1.49
C ASN A 52 2.36 -22.44 1.37
N PHE A 53 2.73 -21.63 2.37
CA PHE A 53 2.42 -20.19 2.42
C PHE A 53 3.69 -19.33 2.26
N THR A 54 4.40 -19.56 1.14
CA THR A 54 5.59 -18.78 0.78
C THR A 54 5.32 -17.84 -0.38
N ARG A 55 6.16 -16.81 -0.57
CA ARG A 55 6.06 -15.90 -1.73
C ARG A 55 5.91 -16.66 -3.06
N ALA A 56 6.68 -17.74 -3.24
CA ALA A 56 6.64 -18.54 -4.47
C ALA A 56 5.26 -19.17 -4.69
N HIS A 57 4.61 -19.66 -3.63
CA HIS A 57 3.26 -20.23 -3.72
C HIS A 57 2.22 -19.14 -4.03
N TYR A 58 2.25 -18.01 -3.33
CA TYR A 58 1.33 -16.89 -3.61
C TYR A 58 1.49 -16.32 -5.03
N PHE A 59 2.67 -16.45 -5.63
CA PHE A 59 2.96 -15.99 -6.98
C PHE A 59 2.88 -17.07 -8.05
N SER A 60 2.33 -18.24 -7.73
CA SER A 60 2.00 -19.26 -8.73
C SER A 60 1.06 -18.71 -9.81
N ALA A 61 1.13 -19.27 -11.00
CA ALA A 61 0.18 -18.96 -12.06
C ALA A 61 -1.10 -19.81 -11.92
N MET A 62 -2.14 -19.46 -12.68
CA MET A 62 -3.30 -20.34 -12.86
C MET A 62 -2.97 -21.57 -13.73
N ASP A 63 -2.01 -21.45 -14.64
CA ASP A 63 -1.45 -22.59 -15.37
C ASP A 63 -0.51 -23.37 -14.41
N PRO A 64 -0.82 -24.64 -14.09
CA PRO A 64 -0.02 -25.43 -13.16
C PRO A 64 1.40 -25.74 -13.66
N ASN A 65 1.64 -25.61 -14.97
CA ASN A 65 2.97 -25.84 -15.56
C ASN A 65 3.83 -24.58 -15.61
N ALA A 66 3.25 -23.41 -15.40
CA ALA A 66 3.98 -22.16 -15.43
C ALA A 66 4.74 -21.92 -14.12
N ALA A 67 5.99 -21.50 -14.24
CA ALA A 67 6.80 -21.15 -13.08
C ALA A 67 6.17 -19.97 -12.30
N PRO A 68 6.31 -19.94 -10.96
CA PRO A 68 5.91 -18.79 -10.16
C PRO A 68 6.56 -17.49 -10.62
N TRP A 69 5.86 -16.38 -10.43
CA TRP A 69 6.42 -15.07 -10.70
C TRP A 69 7.52 -14.72 -9.68
N THR A 70 8.72 -14.43 -10.19
CA THR A 70 9.92 -14.06 -9.43
C THR A 70 10.37 -12.66 -9.83
N PRO A 71 9.79 -11.60 -9.24
CA PRO A 71 10.18 -10.23 -9.58
C PRO A 71 11.62 -9.93 -9.19
N SER A 72 12.36 -9.30 -10.09
CA SER A 72 13.57 -8.56 -9.74
C SER A 72 13.21 -7.21 -9.12
N SER A 73 14.11 -6.66 -8.31
CA SER A 73 13.99 -5.29 -7.78
C SER A 73 13.71 -4.27 -8.88
N ILE A 74 12.97 -3.22 -8.54
CA ILE A 74 12.72 -2.09 -9.44
C ILE A 74 14.06 -1.45 -9.81
N ASN A 75 14.34 -1.34 -11.11
CA ASN A 75 15.57 -0.74 -11.63
C ASN A 75 15.21 0.59 -12.32
N LEU A 76 15.73 1.70 -11.80
CA LEU A 76 15.45 3.04 -12.32
C LEU A 76 16.46 3.40 -13.41
N PRO A 77 16.03 4.00 -14.53
CA PRO A 77 16.91 4.39 -15.61
C PRO A 77 17.72 5.64 -15.23
N LYS A 78 18.86 5.84 -15.87
CA LYS A 78 19.64 7.10 -15.75
C LYS A 78 18.86 8.31 -16.27
N GLN A 79 17.97 8.10 -17.23
CA GLN A 79 17.12 9.12 -17.83
C GLN A 79 15.68 8.58 -17.91
N PRO A 80 14.70 9.22 -17.25
CA PRO A 80 13.30 8.84 -17.38
C PRO A 80 12.75 9.18 -18.77
N ASP A 81 11.68 8.49 -19.18
CA ASP A 81 10.94 8.85 -20.40
C ASP A 81 10.15 10.15 -20.22
N PHE A 82 9.67 10.40 -19.00
CA PHE A 82 8.88 11.57 -18.64
C PHE A 82 9.24 12.05 -17.24
N VAL A 83 9.23 13.37 -17.05
CA VAL A 83 9.41 14.03 -15.76
C VAL A 83 8.17 14.87 -15.46
N VAL A 84 7.60 14.68 -14.27
CA VAL A 84 6.48 15.44 -13.74
C VAL A 84 6.97 16.43 -12.70
N GLY A 85 6.53 17.69 -12.77
CA GLY A 85 7.01 18.73 -11.88
C GLY A 85 6.34 20.10 -12.10
N PRO A 86 6.76 21.13 -11.37
CA PRO A 86 6.24 22.48 -11.57
C PRO A 86 6.59 23.03 -12.96
N ALA A 87 5.70 23.85 -13.51
CA ALA A 87 5.89 24.46 -14.82
C ALA A 87 7.18 25.29 -14.86
N GLY A 88 7.98 25.12 -15.92
CA GLY A 88 9.24 25.84 -16.11
C GLY A 88 10.45 25.28 -15.36
N ALA A 89 10.27 24.25 -14.51
CA ALA A 89 11.42 23.57 -13.91
C ALA A 89 12.20 22.75 -14.96
N GLN A 90 13.52 22.69 -14.77
CA GLN A 90 14.42 22.05 -15.72
C GLN A 90 14.10 20.56 -15.89
N GLY A 91 13.99 20.11 -17.13
CA GLY A 91 13.73 18.72 -17.48
C GLY A 91 12.27 18.27 -17.30
N VAL A 92 11.39 19.11 -16.74
CA VAL A 92 9.96 18.80 -16.60
C VAL A 92 9.30 18.72 -17.98
N THR A 93 8.63 17.59 -18.21
CA THR A 93 7.86 17.33 -19.44
C THR A 93 6.37 17.55 -19.25
N HIS A 94 5.86 17.35 -18.02
CA HIS A 94 4.44 17.41 -17.71
C HIS A 94 4.23 18.05 -16.33
N THR A 95 3.14 18.78 -16.18
CA THR A 95 2.76 19.42 -14.91
C THR A 95 1.76 18.60 -14.08
N SER A 96 1.26 17.50 -14.63
CA SER A 96 0.41 16.55 -13.91
C SER A 96 0.81 15.11 -14.21
N ILE A 97 0.61 14.23 -13.23
CA ILE A 97 0.94 12.81 -13.35
C ILE A 97 0.05 12.13 -14.40
N GLN A 98 -1.24 12.46 -14.45
CA GLN A 98 -2.15 11.89 -15.45
C GLN A 98 -1.70 12.22 -16.87
N ALA A 99 -1.23 13.44 -17.14
CA ALA A 99 -0.76 13.81 -18.48
C ALA A 99 0.49 13.01 -18.90
N ALA A 100 1.42 12.75 -17.98
CA ALA A 100 2.57 11.90 -18.25
C ALA A 100 2.18 10.43 -18.47
N VAL A 101 1.21 9.92 -17.69
CA VAL A 101 0.63 8.58 -17.90
C VAL A 101 -0.02 8.50 -19.28
N ASP A 102 -0.84 9.49 -19.65
CA ASP A 102 -1.50 9.52 -20.95
C ASP A 102 -0.46 9.50 -22.08
N ALA A 103 0.58 10.34 -22.00
CA ALA A 103 1.68 10.38 -22.96
C ALA A 103 2.44 9.04 -23.06
N ALA A 104 2.66 8.36 -21.93
CA ALA A 104 3.30 7.05 -21.90
C ALA A 104 2.45 5.97 -22.59
N ILE A 105 1.13 5.97 -22.36
CA ILE A 105 0.21 4.98 -22.93
C ILE A 105 0.02 5.21 -24.44
N THR A 106 -0.06 6.47 -24.87
CA THR A 106 -0.22 6.84 -26.29
C THR A 106 0.99 6.45 -27.16
N LYS A 107 2.17 6.19 -26.56
CA LYS A 107 3.31 5.63 -27.32
C LYS A 107 3.05 4.19 -27.80
N HIS A 108 2.08 3.47 -27.23
CA HIS A 108 1.81 2.06 -27.53
C HIS A 108 3.06 1.16 -27.45
N SER A 109 4.03 1.55 -26.62
CA SER A 109 5.28 0.82 -26.45
C SER A 109 5.05 -0.49 -25.72
N ALA A 110 5.69 -1.57 -26.19
CA ALA A 110 5.79 -2.81 -25.43
C ALA A 110 6.87 -2.72 -24.34
N SER A 111 7.78 -1.74 -24.43
CA SER A 111 8.84 -1.52 -23.44
C SER A 111 8.31 -0.73 -22.25
N ARG A 112 8.84 -1.04 -21.06
CA ARG A 112 8.53 -0.29 -19.84
C ARG A 112 8.80 1.20 -20.02
N GLN A 113 7.84 2.03 -19.61
CA GLN A 113 7.98 3.49 -19.60
C GLN A 113 8.21 3.98 -18.16
N TYR A 114 9.09 4.96 -17.98
CA TYR A 114 9.50 5.48 -16.68
C TYR A 114 9.10 6.94 -16.51
N ILE A 115 8.28 7.21 -15.49
CA ILE A 115 7.79 8.54 -15.13
C ILE A 115 8.41 8.92 -13.79
N ALA A 116 9.35 9.86 -13.82
CA ALA A 116 9.93 10.46 -12.63
C ALA A 116 9.06 11.61 -12.14
N ILE A 117 8.89 11.74 -10.82
CA ILE A 117 8.04 12.77 -10.22
C ILE A 117 8.90 13.58 -9.26
N LEU A 118 9.02 14.88 -9.50
CA LEU A 118 9.75 15.78 -8.61
C LEU A 118 9.03 15.93 -7.26
N PRO A 119 9.73 16.31 -6.17
CA PRO A 119 9.10 16.65 -4.91
C PRO A 119 7.99 17.67 -5.07
N GLY A 120 6.86 17.44 -4.40
CA GLY A 120 5.68 18.29 -4.48
C GLY A 120 4.39 17.56 -4.12
N GLU A 121 3.32 18.34 -4.11
CA GLU A 121 1.95 17.86 -3.90
C GLU A 121 1.18 17.89 -5.22
N TYR A 122 0.60 16.76 -5.57
CA TYR A 122 -0.08 16.50 -6.83
C TYR A 122 -1.53 16.15 -6.54
N GLU A 123 -2.38 17.17 -6.53
CA GLU A 123 -3.80 17.00 -6.28
C GLU A 123 -4.50 16.40 -7.51
N GLY A 124 -5.32 15.38 -7.26
CA GLY A 124 -6.18 14.75 -8.25
C GLY A 124 -5.88 13.27 -8.49
N THR A 125 -6.80 12.62 -9.19
CA THR A 125 -6.70 11.19 -9.51
C THR A 125 -5.55 10.83 -10.46
N VAL A 126 -5.06 9.61 -10.39
CA VAL A 126 -4.13 9.03 -11.37
C VAL A 126 -4.67 7.68 -11.81
N TYR A 127 -5.15 7.61 -13.05
CA TYR A 127 -5.67 6.40 -13.68
C TYR A 127 -4.67 5.86 -14.70
N VAL A 128 -4.13 4.68 -14.40
CA VAL A 128 -3.16 3.97 -15.25
C VAL A 128 -3.85 2.80 -15.94
N PRO A 129 -4.25 2.94 -17.22
CA PRO A 129 -5.03 1.91 -17.90
C PRO A 129 -4.22 0.64 -18.17
N ALA A 130 -4.93 -0.44 -18.52
CA ALA A 130 -4.30 -1.62 -19.10
C ALA A 130 -3.59 -1.23 -20.41
N ALA A 131 -2.40 -1.75 -20.63
CA ALA A 131 -1.58 -1.48 -21.81
C ALA A 131 -0.65 -2.65 -22.11
N PRO A 132 -0.14 -2.77 -23.35
CA PRO A 132 0.83 -3.81 -23.71
C PRO A 132 2.16 -3.63 -22.97
N GLY A 133 2.59 -2.39 -22.74
CA GLY A 133 3.77 -2.05 -21.94
C GLY A 133 3.42 -1.72 -20.49
N SER A 134 4.39 -1.94 -19.61
CA SER A 134 4.28 -1.59 -18.19
C SER A 134 4.75 -0.17 -17.89
N ILE A 135 4.25 0.44 -16.82
CA ILE A 135 4.68 1.77 -16.36
C ILE A 135 5.38 1.66 -15.01
N THR A 136 6.45 2.45 -14.83
CA THR A 136 7.06 2.74 -13.54
C THR A 136 6.85 4.21 -13.21
N LEU A 137 6.21 4.50 -12.06
CA LEU A 137 6.14 5.84 -11.50
C LEU A 137 6.98 5.90 -10.23
N TYR A 138 7.87 6.89 -10.14
CA TYR A 138 8.74 6.99 -8.97
C TYR A 138 9.03 8.44 -8.58
N GLY A 139 9.08 8.69 -7.28
CA GLY A 139 9.44 10.00 -6.74
C GLY A 139 10.95 10.22 -6.69
N LEU A 140 11.37 11.47 -6.93
CA LEU A 140 12.75 11.93 -6.90
C LEU A 140 13.15 12.60 -5.57
N GLY A 141 12.26 12.58 -4.58
CA GLY A 141 12.56 13.08 -3.23
C GLY A 141 13.48 12.16 -2.44
N GLU A 142 13.99 12.65 -1.31
CA GLU A 142 14.82 11.87 -0.39
C GLU A 142 13.98 10.79 0.31
N LYS A 143 12.70 11.07 0.54
CA LYS A 143 11.73 10.19 1.19
C LYS A 143 10.46 10.09 0.37
N ALA A 144 9.73 9.00 0.58
CA ALA A 144 8.44 8.79 -0.06
C ALA A 144 7.42 9.90 0.23
N VAL A 145 7.53 10.61 1.35
CA VAL A 145 6.63 11.72 1.73
C VAL A 145 6.88 13.01 0.94
N ASP A 146 8.01 13.12 0.25
CA ASP A 146 8.36 14.32 -0.50
C ASP A 146 7.56 14.44 -1.81
N VAL A 147 6.97 13.34 -2.30
CA VAL A 147 6.06 13.30 -3.43
C VAL A 147 4.69 12.81 -2.95
N LYS A 148 3.69 13.68 -2.92
CA LYS A 148 2.34 13.32 -2.43
C LYS A 148 1.32 13.40 -3.55
N ILE A 149 0.57 12.32 -3.75
CA ILE A 149 -0.56 12.24 -4.68
C ILE A 149 -1.82 12.12 -3.84
N GLY A 150 -2.77 13.04 -3.99
CA GLY A 150 -3.93 13.06 -3.10
C GLY A 150 -5.21 13.65 -3.69
N LEU A 151 -6.34 13.12 -3.25
CA LEU A 151 -7.68 13.70 -3.45
C LEU A 151 -8.64 13.13 -2.40
N ALA A 152 -9.63 13.91 -1.95
CA ALA A 152 -10.62 13.46 -1.00
C ALA A 152 -11.82 12.86 -1.75
N ILE A 153 -11.85 11.54 -1.93
CA ILE A 153 -12.90 10.85 -2.68
C ILE A 153 -13.59 9.86 -1.76
N ASP A 154 -14.83 10.18 -1.37
CA ASP A 154 -15.70 9.30 -0.61
C ASP A 154 -16.52 8.41 -1.57
N SER A 155 -16.74 7.15 -1.21
CA SER A 155 -17.65 6.25 -1.93
C SER A 155 -19.11 6.67 -1.83
N GLU A 156 -19.49 7.42 -0.80
CA GLU A 156 -20.87 7.78 -0.49
C GLU A 156 -21.39 8.99 -1.28
N VAL A 157 -20.53 9.71 -2.01
CA VAL A 157 -20.99 10.84 -2.85
C VAL A 157 -21.74 10.34 -4.09
N ASP A 158 -22.66 11.15 -4.58
CA ASP A 158 -23.37 10.89 -5.82
C ASP A 158 -22.46 11.05 -7.06
N SER A 159 -22.89 10.47 -8.19
CA SER A 159 -22.10 10.48 -9.42
C SER A 159 -21.79 11.88 -9.97
N THR A 160 -22.64 12.89 -9.71
CA THR A 160 -22.46 14.26 -10.20
C THR A 160 -21.36 14.96 -9.42
N THR A 161 -21.43 14.90 -8.09
CA THR A 161 -20.37 15.41 -7.21
C THR A 161 -19.04 14.75 -7.54
N TRP A 162 -19.02 13.42 -7.68
CA TRP A 162 -17.83 12.68 -8.06
C TRP A 162 -17.26 13.12 -9.42
N ARG A 163 -18.10 13.33 -10.45
CA ARG A 163 -17.66 13.78 -11.78
C ARG A 163 -16.98 15.15 -11.72
N HIS A 164 -17.55 16.09 -10.97
CA HIS A 164 -16.97 17.44 -10.82
C HIS A 164 -15.61 17.40 -10.12
N LEU A 165 -15.48 16.56 -9.10
CA LEU A 165 -14.24 16.36 -8.35
C LEU A 165 -13.14 15.68 -9.19
N VAL A 166 -13.48 14.59 -9.89
CA VAL A 166 -12.48 13.72 -10.54
C VAL A 166 -12.09 14.21 -11.93
N ASN A 167 -12.95 14.98 -12.62
CA ASN A 167 -12.73 15.40 -14.00
C ASN A 167 -12.76 16.91 -14.23
N PRO A 168 -11.98 17.71 -13.46
CA PRO A 168 -11.87 19.13 -13.74
C PRO A 168 -11.25 19.36 -15.12
N ALA A 169 -11.74 20.38 -15.84
CA ALA A 169 -11.20 20.83 -17.12
C ALA A 169 -11.03 19.74 -18.21
N GLY A 170 -11.86 18.69 -18.20
CA GLY A 170 -11.77 17.62 -19.20
C GLY A 170 -10.51 16.77 -19.08
N LYS A 171 -10.04 16.54 -17.84
CA LYS A 171 -8.94 15.61 -17.53
C LYS A 171 -9.12 14.25 -18.22
N TYR A 172 -10.31 13.67 -18.15
CA TYR A 172 -10.74 12.46 -18.84
C TYR A 172 -11.80 12.80 -19.90
N MET A 173 -11.53 12.43 -21.15
CA MET A 173 -12.42 12.65 -22.30
C MET A 173 -12.36 11.46 -23.25
N PRO A 174 -13.40 11.21 -24.06
CA PRO A 174 -13.34 10.23 -25.13
C PRO A 174 -12.08 10.41 -25.99
N GLY A 175 -11.36 9.33 -26.23
CA GLY A 175 -10.08 9.33 -26.95
C GLY A 175 -8.84 9.46 -26.07
N LYS A 176 -8.95 9.87 -24.80
CA LYS A 176 -7.84 9.80 -23.85
C LYS A 176 -7.65 8.40 -23.27
N PRO A 177 -6.42 7.98 -22.95
CA PRO A 177 -6.10 6.60 -22.55
C PRO A 177 -6.97 6.01 -21.41
N ALA A 178 -7.19 6.78 -20.35
CA ALA A 178 -7.94 6.33 -19.18
C ALA A 178 -9.46 6.58 -19.27
N TRP A 179 -9.99 6.94 -20.45
CA TRP A 179 -11.42 7.27 -20.59
C TRP A 179 -12.34 6.16 -20.11
N TYR A 180 -12.08 4.90 -20.48
CA TYR A 180 -12.96 3.79 -20.11
C TYR A 180 -13.04 3.58 -18.59
N MET A 181 -11.95 3.86 -17.86
CA MET A 181 -11.90 3.78 -16.41
C MET A 181 -12.83 4.81 -15.79
N PHE A 182 -12.66 6.08 -16.20
CA PHE A 182 -13.53 7.17 -15.79
C PHE A 182 -14.99 6.92 -16.17
N ASP A 183 -15.23 6.48 -17.41
CA ASP A 183 -16.57 6.28 -17.96
C ASP A 183 -17.36 5.21 -17.19
N ASN A 184 -16.71 4.13 -16.76
CA ASN A 184 -17.32 3.11 -15.92
C ASN A 184 -17.85 3.63 -14.58
N CYS A 185 -17.24 4.67 -14.03
CA CYS A 185 -17.69 5.30 -12.80
C CYS A 185 -18.72 6.39 -13.06
N GLN A 186 -18.45 7.28 -14.01
CA GLN A 186 -19.28 8.47 -14.28
C GLN A 186 -20.71 8.09 -14.72
N ARG A 187 -20.89 6.95 -15.41
CA ARG A 187 -22.17 6.47 -15.94
C ARG A 187 -23.03 5.73 -14.92
N LYS A 188 -22.53 5.52 -13.69
CA LYS A 188 -23.31 4.86 -12.63
C LYS A 188 -24.58 5.65 -12.31
N ARG A 189 -25.66 4.92 -12.04
CA ARG A 189 -26.99 5.47 -11.70
C ARG A 189 -27.43 5.14 -10.28
N ALA A 190 -26.54 4.52 -9.49
CA ALA A 190 -26.77 4.28 -8.07
C ALA A 190 -26.78 5.61 -7.29
N ALA A 191 -27.33 5.58 -6.09
CA ALA A 191 -27.37 6.75 -5.20
C ALA A 191 -25.96 7.25 -4.86
N THR A 192 -25.01 6.33 -4.70
CA THR A 192 -23.60 6.61 -4.38
C THR A 192 -22.67 6.05 -5.45
N ILE A 193 -21.45 6.60 -5.57
CA ILE A 193 -20.47 6.17 -6.58
C ILE A 193 -19.85 4.80 -6.23
N GLY A 194 -19.77 4.48 -4.94
CA GLY A 194 -19.29 3.22 -4.37
C GLY A 194 -17.77 3.05 -4.37
N VAL A 195 -17.28 2.14 -3.50
CA VAL A 195 -15.84 1.94 -3.21
C VAL A 195 -14.98 1.72 -4.46
N MET A 196 -15.50 1.00 -5.47
CA MET A 196 -14.81 0.74 -6.74
C MET A 196 -14.47 2.01 -7.54
N CYS A 197 -14.97 3.17 -7.15
CA CYS A 197 -14.72 4.45 -7.80
C CYS A 197 -14.16 5.52 -6.84
N SER A 198 -13.82 5.14 -5.61
CA SER A 198 -13.26 6.05 -4.59
C SER A 198 -11.73 6.19 -4.65
N ALA A 199 -11.07 5.50 -5.59
CA ALA A 199 -9.61 5.42 -5.65
C ALA A 199 -8.97 6.71 -6.17
N VAL A 200 -8.03 7.28 -5.40
CA VAL A 200 -7.18 8.38 -5.88
C VAL A 200 -6.26 7.89 -6.98
N PHE A 201 -5.52 6.81 -6.72
CA PHE A 201 -4.70 6.13 -7.72
C PHE A 201 -5.36 4.81 -8.11
N TRP A 202 -5.73 4.63 -9.37
CA TRP A 202 -6.29 3.38 -9.87
C TRP A 202 -5.46 2.87 -11.05
N SER A 203 -4.96 1.63 -10.96
CA SER A 203 -4.26 0.98 -12.06
C SER A 203 -4.88 -0.32 -12.50
N GLN A 204 -4.91 -0.52 -13.81
CA GLN A 204 -5.12 -1.82 -14.46
C GLN A 204 -3.89 -2.29 -15.26
N ASN A 205 -2.74 -1.61 -15.10
CA ASN A 205 -1.53 -1.88 -15.85
C ASN A 205 -0.82 -3.12 -15.28
N ASN A 206 -0.72 -4.17 -16.09
CA ASN A 206 0.10 -5.32 -15.75
C ASN A 206 1.58 -4.91 -15.68
N GLY A 207 2.26 -5.30 -14.61
CA GLY A 207 3.64 -4.92 -14.36
C GLY A 207 3.82 -3.49 -13.85
N LEU A 208 2.78 -2.81 -13.35
CA LEU A 208 2.95 -1.50 -12.71
C LEU A 208 4.06 -1.58 -11.65
N GLN A 209 4.92 -0.56 -11.63
CA GLN A 209 5.90 -0.33 -10.58
C GLN A 209 5.68 1.04 -9.95
N LEU A 210 5.58 1.09 -8.62
CA LEU A 210 5.51 2.32 -7.83
C LEU A 210 6.70 2.37 -6.88
N GLN A 211 7.43 3.49 -6.82
CA GLN A 211 8.56 3.62 -5.91
C GLN A 211 8.72 5.03 -5.32
N ASN A 212 9.04 5.11 -4.02
CA ASN A 212 9.47 6.35 -3.37
C ASN A 212 8.47 7.52 -3.50
N LEU A 213 7.19 7.27 -3.17
CA LEU A 213 6.13 8.28 -3.22
C LEU A 213 5.02 7.99 -2.21
N THR A 214 4.14 8.95 -1.98
CA THR A 214 2.99 8.84 -1.09
C THR A 214 1.71 8.96 -1.90
N ILE A 215 0.77 8.04 -1.69
CA ILE A 215 -0.58 8.08 -2.24
C ILE A 215 -1.55 8.16 -1.07
N GLN A 216 -2.40 9.17 -1.06
CA GLN A 216 -3.32 9.43 0.03
C GLN A 216 -4.73 9.73 -0.47
N ASN A 217 -5.74 9.04 0.08
CA ASN A 217 -7.09 9.59 0.02
C ASN A 217 -7.25 10.58 1.16
N THR A 218 -7.42 11.86 0.83
CA THR A 218 -7.37 12.96 1.80
C THR A 218 -8.70 13.22 2.49
N LEU A 219 -9.72 12.35 2.31
CA LEU A 219 -10.97 12.40 3.08
C LEU A 219 -10.70 12.38 4.59
N GLY A 220 -9.80 11.48 5.02
CA GLY A 220 -9.25 11.49 6.38
C GLY A 220 -10.32 11.54 7.48
N ASP A 221 -10.15 12.45 8.43
CA ASP A 221 -11.04 12.63 9.58
C ASP A 221 -12.13 13.69 9.33
N SER A 222 -12.39 14.08 8.07
CA SER A 222 -13.42 15.07 7.74
C SER A 222 -14.85 14.49 7.77
N VAL A 223 -14.98 13.19 8.04
CA VAL A 223 -16.23 12.42 8.07
C VAL A 223 -16.32 11.67 9.40
N ASP A 224 -17.53 11.20 9.73
CA ASP A 224 -17.76 10.50 10.99
C ASP A 224 -17.24 9.04 10.98
N ALA A 225 -17.52 8.32 12.07
CA ALA A 225 -17.11 6.93 12.26
C ALA A 225 -17.94 5.92 11.44
N GLY A 226 -18.93 6.38 10.67
CA GLY A 226 -19.78 5.59 9.81
C GLY A 226 -19.07 5.07 8.57
N ASN A 227 -19.89 4.67 7.59
CA ASN A 227 -19.40 4.05 6.37
C ASN A 227 -18.95 5.11 5.35
N HIS A 228 -17.63 5.23 5.15
CA HIS A 228 -17.00 6.19 4.25
C HIS A 228 -15.79 5.55 3.58
N GLN A 229 -16.02 4.62 2.64
CA GLN A 229 -14.91 3.97 1.95
C GLN A 229 -14.16 4.97 1.05
N ALA A 230 -12.86 5.11 1.27
CA ALA A 230 -12.04 6.13 0.61
C ALA A 230 -10.69 5.55 0.20
N VAL A 231 -10.65 4.93 -0.98
CA VAL A 231 -9.48 4.19 -1.45
C VAL A 231 -8.35 5.16 -1.83
N ALA A 232 -7.15 4.95 -1.32
CA ALA A 232 -5.96 5.70 -1.73
C ALA A 232 -5.36 5.08 -2.99
N LEU A 233 -5.03 3.79 -2.93
CA LEU A 233 -4.49 3.02 -4.05
C LEU A 233 -5.40 1.84 -4.38
N ARG A 234 -5.78 1.74 -5.65
CA ARG A 234 -6.40 0.55 -6.24
C ARG A 234 -5.51 -0.08 -7.30
N SER A 235 -5.26 -1.39 -7.19
CA SER A 235 -4.52 -2.17 -8.18
C SER A 235 -5.31 -3.36 -8.70
N ASP A 236 -5.50 -3.40 -10.02
CA ASP A 236 -6.16 -4.49 -10.74
C ASP A 236 -5.20 -5.25 -11.68
N GLY A 237 -3.94 -4.81 -11.79
CA GLY A 237 -2.93 -5.43 -12.66
C GLY A 237 -2.32 -6.70 -12.07
N ASP A 238 -1.81 -7.59 -12.92
CA ASP A 238 -0.95 -8.70 -12.50
C ASP A 238 0.53 -8.28 -12.52
N LYS A 239 1.35 -8.93 -11.69
CA LYS A 239 2.81 -8.70 -11.53
C LYS A 239 3.17 -7.27 -11.11
N VAL A 240 2.37 -6.66 -10.24
CA VAL A 240 2.56 -5.28 -9.76
C VAL A 240 3.59 -5.25 -8.63
N GLN A 241 4.50 -4.28 -8.63
CA GLN A 241 5.46 -4.06 -7.55
C GLN A 241 5.29 -2.66 -6.94
N ILE A 242 5.23 -2.60 -5.62
CA ILE A 242 5.12 -1.38 -4.84
C ILE A 242 6.28 -1.39 -3.84
N ASN A 243 7.20 -0.45 -3.93
CA ASN A 243 8.40 -0.43 -3.10
C ASN A 243 8.64 0.93 -2.46
N ASN A 244 8.84 1.00 -1.15
CA ASN A 244 9.08 2.28 -0.46
C ASN A 244 7.98 3.31 -0.77
N VAL A 245 6.72 2.92 -0.56
CA VAL A 245 5.55 3.76 -0.82
C VAL A 245 4.74 3.90 0.47
N ASN A 246 4.27 5.12 0.74
CA ASN A 246 3.27 5.36 1.77
C ASN A 246 1.88 5.32 1.14
N ILE A 247 0.97 4.49 1.67
CA ILE A 247 -0.42 4.41 1.23
C ILE A 247 -1.30 4.82 2.42
N LEU A 248 -1.89 6.01 2.36
CA LEU A 248 -2.51 6.67 3.51
C LEU A 248 -4.02 6.84 3.31
N GLY A 249 -4.80 6.48 4.31
CA GLY A 249 -6.25 6.65 4.29
C GLY A 249 -6.90 6.36 5.65
N ARG A 250 -8.17 5.93 5.58
CA ARG A 250 -8.97 5.46 6.72
C ARG A 250 -9.61 4.14 6.33
N GLN A 251 -10.84 4.17 5.85
CA GLN A 251 -11.56 2.97 5.44
C GLN A 251 -11.20 2.54 4.00
N ASN A 252 -10.81 1.29 3.81
CA ASN A 252 -10.37 0.71 2.52
C ASN A 252 -9.16 1.39 1.84
N THR A 253 -8.15 1.82 2.61
CA THR A 253 -6.95 2.53 2.11
C THR A 253 -6.29 1.89 0.88
N PHE A 254 -6.03 0.57 0.89
CA PHE A 254 -5.42 -0.15 -0.23
C PHE A 254 -6.36 -1.24 -0.74
N PHE A 255 -6.81 -1.10 -1.99
CA PHE A 255 -7.79 -1.98 -2.60
C PHE A 255 -7.15 -2.77 -3.74
N VAL A 256 -7.12 -4.09 -3.65
CA VAL A 256 -6.69 -4.94 -4.75
C VAL A 256 -7.89 -5.63 -5.37
N THR A 257 -7.94 -5.68 -6.69
CA THR A 257 -9.00 -6.42 -7.38
C THR A 257 -8.41 -7.28 -8.49
N ASN A 258 -9.25 -8.18 -9.01
CA ASN A 258 -8.98 -8.89 -10.25
C ASN A 258 -9.82 -8.35 -11.40
N SER A 259 -10.28 -7.10 -11.31
CA SER A 259 -11.17 -6.50 -12.29
C SER A 259 -10.54 -6.36 -13.67
N GLY A 260 -11.37 -6.55 -14.70
CA GLY A 260 -11.04 -6.20 -16.08
C GLY A 260 -11.48 -4.79 -16.46
N VAL A 261 -11.58 -4.53 -17.76
CA VAL A 261 -11.96 -3.21 -18.30
C VAL A 261 -13.38 -2.77 -17.94
N GLN A 262 -14.23 -3.68 -17.43
CA GLN A 262 -15.62 -3.41 -17.05
C GLN A 262 -15.78 -2.89 -15.60
N ASN A 263 -14.70 -2.78 -14.83
CA ASN A 263 -14.75 -2.35 -13.43
C ASN A 263 -15.63 -3.25 -12.52
N THR A 264 -15.62 -4.56 -12.77
CA THR A 264 -16.29 -5.59 -11.98
C THR A 264 -15.30 -6.67 -11.54
N LEU A 265 -15.53 -7.31 -10.39
CA LEU A 265 -14.75 -8.46 -9.96
C LEU A 265 -14.97 -9.64 -10.92
N GLN A 266 -13.92 -10.43 -11.14
CA GLN A 266 -13.94 -11.58 -12.03
C GLN A 266 -13.80 -12.87 -11.21
N ASN A 267 -14.23 -13.99 -11.79
CA ASN A 267 -14.13 -15.31 -11.15
C ASN A 267 -13.03 -16.20 -11.73
N ASN A 268 -12.38 -15.74 -12.81
CA ASN A 268 -11.42 -16.49 -13.62
C ASN A 268 -10.14 -15.68 -13.90
N ARG A 269 -9.78 -14.77 -12.98
CA ARG A 269 -8.60 -13.93 -13.12
C ARG A 269 -7.83 -13.86 -11.81
N LEU A 270 -6.53 -14.15 -11.87
CA LEU A 270 -5.58 -13.99 -10.77
C LEU A 270 -4.72 -12.75 -11.03
N THR A 271 -4.59 -11.91 -10.02
CA THR A 271 -3.66 -10.77 -10.00
C THR A 271 -2.67 -10.96 -8.87
N ARG A 272 -1.38 -10.73 -9.16
CA ARG A 272 -0.29 -10.83 -8.18
C ARG A 272 0.34 -9.47 -7.93
N THR A 273 0.51 -9.13 -6.66
CA THR A 273 1.13 -7.88 -6.22
C THR A 273 2.19 -8.15 -5.16
N LEU A 274 3.36 -7.54 -5.33
CA LEU A 274 4.43 -7.51 -4.33
C LEU A 274 4.50 -6.10 -3.73
N VAL A 275 4.34 -6.00 -2.41
CA VAL A 275 4.52 -4.76 -1.65
C VAL A 275 5.74 -4.94 -0.74
N THR A 276 6.69 -4.00 -0.80
CA THR A 276 7.99 -4.11 -0.12
C THR A 276 8.41 -2.79 0.50
N ASN A 277 8.95 -2.81 1.72
CA ASN A 277 9.52 -1.62 2.36
C ASN A 277 8.53 -0.44 2.47
N SER A 278 7.24 -0.74 2.56
CA SER A 278 6.18 0.27 2.45
C SER A 278 5.50 0.54 3.80
N TYR A 279 4.72 1.61 3.85
CA TYR A 279 3.89 1.98 4.99
C TYR A 279 2.43 2.10 4.55
N ILE A 280 1.51 1.49 5.28
CA ILE A 280 0.07 1.51 5.00
C ILE A 280 -0.67 1.93 6.28
N GLU A 281 -1.51 2.96 6.17
CA GLU A 281 -2.26 3.53 7.29
C GLU A 281 -3.77 3.57 7.02
N GLY A 282 -4.56 3.23 8.01
CA GLY A 282 -6.02 3.20 7.91
C GLY A 282 -6.70 2.79 9.21
N ASP A 283 -8.00 2.58 9.16
CA ASP A 283 -8.80 2.08 10.28
C ASP A 283 -9.54 0.78 9.91
N VAL A 284 -10.63 0.88 9.16
CA VAL A 284 -11.54 -0.21 8.82
C VAL A 284 -11.17 -0.79 7.45
N ASP A 285 -10.97 -2.10 7.40
CA ASP A 285 -10.67 -2.84 6.18
C ASP A 285 -9.48 -2.23 5.39
N MET A 286 -8.42 -1.82 6.10
CA MET A 286 -7.32 -1.00 5.58
C MET A 286 -6.73 -1.57 4.27
N VAL A 287 -6.57 -2.89 4.20
CA VAL A 287 -6.17 -3.61 2.99
C VAL A 287 -7.28 -4.58 2.59
N SER A 288 -7.83 -4.40 1.41
CA SER A 288 -9.08 -5.05 1.02
C SER A 288 -9.07 -5.64 -0.39
N GLY A 289 -9.94 -6.61 -0.61
CA GLY A 289 -10.35 -7.05 -1.95
C GLY A 289 -9.74 -8.37 -2.40
N ARG A 290 -9.65 -8.57 -3.72
CA ARG A 290 -9.41 -9.87 -4.36
C ARG A 290 -8.13 -9.85 -5.19
N GLY A 291 -7.11 -10.56 -4.73
CA GLY A 291 -5.84 -10.76 -5.42
C GLY A 291 -4.83 -11.49 -4.53
N ALA A 292 -3.79 -12.05 -5.14
CA ALA A 292 -2.67 -12.63 -4.41
C ALA A 292 -1.65 -11.54 -4.09
N VAL A 293 -1.53 -11.16 -2.82
CA VAL A 293 -0.64 -10.05 -2.41
C VAL A 293 0.35 -10.52 -1.37
N VAL A 294 1.63 -10.24 -1.62
CA VAL A 294 2.70 -10.47 -0.65
C VAL A 294 3.20 -9.12 -0.17
N PHE A 295 3.10 -8.88 1.13
CA PHE A 295 3.66 -7.74 1.85
C PHE A 295 4.92 -8.20 2.57
N ASP A 296 6.08 -7.68 2.20
CA ASP A 296 7.38 -8.01 2.81
C ASP A 296 8.02 -6.75 3.41
N ASN A 297 8.40 -6.79 4.69
CA ASN A 297 8.92 -5.63 5.41
C ASN A 297 8.02 -4.39 5.23
N THR A 298 6.72 -4.56 5.46
CA THR A 298 5.71 -3.49 5.36
C THR A 298 5.18 -3.14 6.74
N ASP A 299 4.93 -1.86 6.96
CA ASP A 299 4.39 -1.34 8.22
C ASP A 299 2.91 -1.07 8.05
N PHE A 300 2.11 -1.70 8.90
CA PHE A 300 0.67 -1.53 8.97
C PHE A 300 0.35 -0.73 10.23
N ARG A 301 -0.26 0.45 10.07
CA ARG A 301 -0.66 1.32 11.17
C ARG A 301 -2.17 1.48 11.20
N VAL A 302 -2.80 0.92 12.24
CA VAL A 302 -4.20 1.24 12.56
C VAL A 302 -4.25 2.54 13.35
N VAL A 303 -4.94 3.55 12.81
CA VAL A 303 -5.22 4.83 13.48
C VAL A 303 -6.64 4.84 14.03
N ASN A 304 -6.87 5.64 15.07
CA ASN A 304 -8.17 5.72 15.76
C ASN A 304 -8.73 7.15 15.84
N SER A 305 -8.26 8.03 14.95
CA SER A 305 -8.66 9.45 14.90
C SER A 305 -10.09 9.63 14.37
N ARG A 306 -10.49 8.84 13.36
CA ARG A 306 -11.84 8.87 12.77
C ARG A 306 -12.83 7.98 13.53
N THR A 307 -12.40 6.77 13.92
CA THR A 307 -13.21 5.83 14.70
C THR A 307 -12.36 5.18 15.79
N GLN A 308 -12.95 5.01 16.98
CA GLN A 308 -12.36 4.29 18.11
C GLN A 308 -13.09 2.98 18.40
N GLN A 309 -14.11 2.64 17.61
CA GLN A 309 -15.03 1.53 17.89
C GLN A 309 -14.57 0.22 17.25
N GLU A 310 -13.87 0.30 16.11
CA GLU A 310 -13.40 -0.85 15.35
C GLU A 310 -12.17 -0.49 14.51
N GLY A 311 -11.47 -1.53 14.05
CA GLY A 311 -10.39 -1.43 13.08
C GLY A 311 -9.99 -2.81 12.61
N TYR A 312 -9.80 -2.98 11.30
CA TYR A 312 -9.43 -4.27 10.70
C TYR A 312 -8.32 -4.04 9.68
N VAL A 313 -7.18 -4.70 9.87
CA VAL A 313 -6.06 -4.53 8.94
C VAL A 313 -6.36 -5.15 7.58
N PHE A 314 -6.83 -6.40 7.54
CA PHE A 314 -7.12 -7.12 6.30
C PHE A 314 -8.61 -7.46 6.12
N ALA A 315 -9.11 -7.23 4.91
CA ALA A 315 -10.44 -7.65 4.46
C ALA A 315 -10.35 -8.36 3.09
N PRO A 316 -9.77 -9.58 3.03
CA PRO A 316 -9.64 -10.33 1.79
C PRO A 316 -10.99 -10.81 1.27
N ALA A 317 -11.23 -10.64 -0.02
CA ALA A 317 -12.36 -11.18 -0.79
C ALA A 317 -11.90 -12.33 -1.72
N THR A 318 -11.02 -13.17 -1.19
CA THR A 318 -10.43 -14.31 -1.91
C THR A 318 -11.53 -15.31 -2.23
N GLN A 319 -11.62 -15.74 -3.49
CA GLN A 319 -12.61 -16.74 -3.87
C GLN A 319 -12.29 -18.08 -3.18
N SER A 320 -13.31 -18.82 -2.75
CA SER A 320 -13.14 -20.09 -2.04
C SER A 320 -12.39 -21.18 -2.84
N ASN A 321 -12.37 -21.07 -4.18
CA ASN A 321 -11.63 -21.95 -5.06
C ASN A 321 -10.18 -21.51 -5.32
N LEU A 322 -9.71 -20.41 -4.72
CA LEU A 322 -8.34 -19.91 -4.79
C LEU A 322 -7.67 -20.07 -3.42
N PHE A 323 -6.43 -20.56 -3.40
CA PHE A 323 -5.72 -20.85 -2.15
C PHE A 323 -4.92 -19.68 -1.59
N TYR A 324 -4.62 -18.67 -2.40
CA TYR A 324 -3.72 -17.59 -2.03
C TYR A 324 -4.41 -16.23 -2.12
N GLY A 325 -4.60 -15.61 -0.96
CA GLY A 325 -5.06 -14.23 -0.79
C GLY A 325 -3.90 -13.33 -0.39
N PHE A 326 -3.86 -12.89 0.88
CA PHE A 326 -2.80 -12.02 1.39
C PHE A 326 -1.76 -12.79 2.22
N LEU A 327 -0.49 -12.44 2.07
CA LEU A 327 0.64 -12.88 2.88
C LEU A 327 1.36 -11.65 3.43
N ALA A 328 1.42 -11.50 4.75
CA ALA A 328 2.30 -10.53 5.39
C ALA A 328 3.49 -11.27 6.01
N VAL A 329 4.70 -10.95 5.55
CA VAL A 329 5.95 -11.58 5.99
C VAL A 329 6.95 -10.50 6.38
N ASN A 330 7.75 -10.75 7.43
CA ASN A 330 8.73 -9.78 7.98
C ASN A 330 8.17 -8.38 8.23
N SER A 331 6.86 -8.27 8.49
CA SER A 331 6.12 -7.01 8.52
C SER A 331 5.77 -6.60 9.94
N ARG A 332 5.47 -5.32 10.15
CA ARG A 332 5.19 -4.74 11.46
C ARG A 332 3.73 -4.29 11.52
N PHE A 333 3.04 -4.65 12.60
CA PHE A 333 1.66 -4.23 12.85
C PHE A 333 1.64 -3.39 14.12
N THR A 334 1.10 -2.18 14.03
CA THR A 334 0.90 -1.31 15.19
C THR A 334 -0.49 -0.71 15.14
N ALA A 335 -1.11 -0.53 16.30
CA ALA A 335 -2.44 0.04 16.42
C ALA A 335 -2.46 1.10 17.51
N ALA A 336 -3.25 2.15 17.29
CA ALA A 336 -3.65 3.07 18.35
C ALA A 336 -4.86 2.51 19.11
N GLY A 337 -5.03 2.93 20.37
CA GLY A 337 -6.10 2.47 21.26
C GLY A 337 -5.80 1.14 21.97
N ASP A 338 -6.69 0.77 22.90
CA ASP A 338 -6.49 -0.37 23.81
C ASP A 338 -7.39 -1.55 23.43
N GLY A 339 -6.83 -2.54 22.72
CA GLY A 339 -7.49 -3.83 22.49
C GLY A 339 -8.69 -3.82 21.53
N VAL A 340 -8.88 -2.76 20.75
CA VAL A 340 -9.99 -2.63 19.78
C VAL A 340 -9.64 -3.19 18.40
N ALA A 341 -8.45 -2.88 17.90
CA ALA A 341 -8.04 -3.25 16.54
C ALA A 341 -7.89 -4.77 16.37
N GLN A 342 -8.30 -5.27 15.21
CA GLN A 342 -8.22 -6.67 14.82
C GLN A 342 -7.33 -6.85 13.57
N LEU A 343 -6.77 -8.05 13.40
CA LEU A 343 -5.94 -8.36 12.24
C LEU A 343 -6.74 -8.40 10.94
N GLY A 344 -8.03 -8.71 11.00
CA GLY A 344 -8.86 -8.73 9.80
C GLY A 344 -10.20 -9.41 9.99
N ARG A 345 -10.99 -9.40 8.92
CA ARG A 345 -12.26 -10.12 8.74
C ARG A 345 -12.37 -10.55 7.28
N SER A 346 -13.23 -11.53 6.96
CA SER A 346 -13.51 -11.83 5.54
C SER A 346 -14.33 -10.69 4.93
N LEU A 347 -14.12 -10.42 3.64
CA LEU A 347 -15.00 -9.55 2.84
C LEU A 347 -15.83 -10.45 1.92
N ASP A 348 -16.99 -10.87 2.42
CA ASP A 348 -17.86 -11.88 1.80
C ASP A 348 -18.78 -11.33 0.70
#